data_AF-A0A1X7SKN8-F1
#
_entry.id   AF-A0A1X7SKN8-F1
#
_cell.length_a   1.000
_cell.length_b   1.000
_cell.length_c   1.000
_cell.angle_alpha   90.00
_cell.angle_beta   90.00
_cell.angle_gamma   90.00
#
_symmetry.space_group_name_H-M   'P 1'
#
loop_
_entity.id
_entity.type
_entity.pdbx_description
1 polymer ?
#
loop_
_entity_poly.entity_id
_entity_poly.type
_entity_poly.pdbx_seq_one_letter_code
_entity_poly.pdbx_strand_id
1 'polypeptide(L)'
;MADGLEGLDEAALNAKLKAAESYEDRAAIRKALRDLKKSKGIEVGGGRNRGTSQYNRFAGRTSTDAKATVKQSFVPSTSSKTPNPPSTGSSSPSQSVSSPTPPPTSATPPVEREREREEREKREREEKEREERKERERQEREREKERREREREEKEKEKLREEEERREKRRQEREREREERERKEKERKERQEKEREERERKEQEERERQEKEQREREEREK
;
A
#
# COMPACT_ATOMS: atom_id res chain seq x y z
N MET A 1 5.65 7.64 28.85
CA MET A 1 5.01 8.87 28.33
C MET A 1 3.75 8.56 27.51
N ALA A 2 2.92 7.59 27.92
CA ALA A 2 1.67 7.25 27.21
C ALA A 2 0.41 7.71 27.97
N ASP A 3 0.59 8.37 29.12
CA ASP A 3 -0.51 8.86 29.95
C ASP A 3 -1.07 10.15 29.35
N GLY A 4 -2.33 10.12 28.92
CA GLY A 4 -3.04 11.29 28.37
C GLY A 4 -3.44 11.20 26.89
N LEU A 5 -3.49 10.00 26.31
CA LEU A 5 -4.17 9.74 25.02
C LEU A 5 -5.59 9.18 25.19
N GLU A 6 -5.92 8.66 26.36
CA GLU A 6 -7.25 8.13 26.66
C GLU A 6 -8.26 9.27 26.81
N GLY A 7 -9.46 9.09 26.24
CA GLY A 7 -10.56 10.07 26.31
C GLY A 7 -10.48 11.24 25.32
N LEU A 8 -9.41 11.34 24.52
CA LEU A 8 -9.33 12.35 23.47
C LEU A 8 -10.22 11.98 22.29
N ASP A 9 -10.88 13.00 21.72
CA ASP A 9 -11.63 12.85 20.49
C ASP A 9 -10.70 12.73 19.26
N GLU A 10 -11.27 12.38 18.11
CA GLU A 10 -10.52 12.19 16.88
C GLU A 10 -9.81 13.47 16.43
N ALA A 11 -10.41 14.64 16.69
CA ALA A 11 -9.82 15.93 16.34
C ALA A 11 -8.58 16.23 17.16
N ALA A 12 -8.64 16.05 18.49
CA ALA A 12 -7.52 16.25 19.39
C ALA A 12 -6.36 15.28 19.11
N LEU A 13 -6.66 14.01 18.81
CA LEU A 13 -5.64 13.05 18.41
C LEU A 13 -4.96 13.44 17.08
N ASN A 14 -5.71 13.94 16.10
CA ASN A 14 -5.13 14.44 14.85
C ASN A 14 -4.29 15.72 15.05
N ALA A 15 -4.69 16.60 15.97
CA ALA A 15 -3.90 17.78 16.32
C ALA A 15 -2.58 17.38 17.00
N LYS A 16 -2.63 16.44 17.96
CA LYS A 16 -1.42 15.86 18.59
C LYS A 16 -0.54 15.15 17.58
N LEU A 17 -1.10 14.45 16.59
CA LEU A 17 -0.31 13.78 15.54
C LEU A 17 0.50 14.77 14.70
N LYS A 18 -0.05 15.96 14.45
CA LYS A 18 0.65 17.04 13.72
C LYS A 18 1.74 17.69 14.57
N ALA A 19 1.50 17.83 15.87
CA ALA A 19 2.44 18.43 16.82
C ALA A 19 3.55 17.45 17.28
N ALA A 20 3.37 16.15 17.11
CA ALA A 20 4.34 15.15 17.54
C ALA A 20 5.62 15.21 16.70
N GLU A 21 6.75 15.42 17.36
CA GLU A 21 8.09 15.44 16.74
C GLU A 21 8.74 14.05 16.74
N SER A 22 8.46 13.24 17.76
CA SER A 22 8.98 11.87 17.87
C SER A 22 8.17 10.88 17.02
N TYR A 23 8.88 9.93 16.40
CA TYR A 23 8.28 8.81 15.70
C TYR A 23 7.44 7.91 16.63
N GLU A 24 7.93 7.70 17.86
CA GLU A 24 7.27 6.87 18.86
C GLU A 24 5.93 7.47 19.29
N ASP A 25 5.89 8.80 19.48
CA ASP A 25 4.67 9.53 19.79
C ASP A 25 3.67 9.46 18.64
N ARG A 26 4.13 9.65 17.39
CA ARG A 26 3.28 9.49 16.21
C ARG A 26 2.69 8.09 16.10
N ALA A 27 3.47 7.06 16.44
CA ALA A 27 3.00 5.67 16.43
C ALA A 27 1.93 5.42 17.51
N ALA A 28 2.15 5.92 18.72
CA ALA A 28 1.20 5.83 19.83
C ALA A 28 -0.13 6.54 19.50
N ILE A 29 -0.07 7.75 18.93
CA ILE A 29 -1.25 8.53 18.53
C ILE A 29 -2.03 7.84 17.40
N ARG A 30 -1.33 7.27 16.41
CA ARG A 30 -1.97 6.48 15.33
C ARG A 30 -2.66 5.23 15.87
N LYS A 31 -2.08 4.57 16.88
CA LYS A 31 -2.70 3.43 17.56
C LYS A 31 -3.99 3.85 18.28
N ALA A 32 -3.94 4.93 19.05
CA ALA A 32 -5.12 5.48 19.74
C ALA A 32 -6.24 5.87 18.76
N LEU A 33 -5.91 6.48 17.61
CA LEU A 33 -6.88 6.79 16.55
C LEU A 33 -7.54 5.53 15.98
N ARG A 34 -6.79 4.44 15.81
CA ARG A 34 -7.32 3.17 15.32
C ARG A 34 -8.28 2.55 16.34
N ASP A 35 -7.90 2.57 17.61
CA ASP A 35 -8.71 2.01 18.70
C ASP A 35 -10.01 2.82 18.89
N LEU A 36 -9.95 4.16 18.79
CA LEU A 36 -11.13 5.05 18.83
C LEU A 36 -12.08 4.84 17.64
N LYS A 37 -11.55 4.58 16.44
CA LYS A 37 -12.39 4.30 15.27
C LYS A 37 -13.03 2.91 15.35
N LYS A 38 -12.29 1.94 15.88
CA LYS A 38 -12.79 0.60 16.14
C LYS A 38 -13.92 0.61 17.17
N SER A 39 -13.81 1.40 18.24
CA SER A 39 -14.89 1.53 19.23
C SER A 39 -16.14 2.24 18.68
N LYS A 40 -16.00 3.08 17.64
CA LYS A 40 -17.11 3.71 16.92
C LYS A 40 -17.72 2.83 15.81
N GLY A 41 -17.26 1.59 15.64
CA GLY A 41 -17.72 0.70 14.57
C GLY A 41 -17.32 1.15 13.16
N ILE A 42 -16.41 2.12 13.04
CA ILE A 42 -15.85 2.55 11.76
C ILE A 42 -14.69 1.61 11.47
N GLU A 43 -14.96 0.54 10.72
CA GLU A 43 -13.90 -0.31 10.19
C GLU A 43 -13.01 0.53 9.26
N VAL A 44 -11.89 1.02 9.81
CA VAL A 44 -10.81 1.56 9.00
C VAL A 44 -10.20 0.38 8.28
N GLY A 45 -10.69 0.12 7.06
CA GLY A 45 -10.25 -0.95 6.18
C GLY A 45 -8.74 -0.89 5.94
N GLY A 46 -7.97 -1.43 6.87
CA GLY A 46 -6.59 -1.84 6.66
C GLY A 46 -6.65 -3.11 5.82
N GLY A 47 -6.80 -2.91 4.51
CA GLY A 47 -6.90 -3.95 3.51
C GLY A 47 -5.77 -4.96 3.63
N ARG A 48 -6.02 -6.04 4.39
CA ARG A 48 -5.52 -7.36 4.04
C ARG A 48 -6.59 -7.97 3.15
N ASN A 49 -6.59 -7.53 1.91
CA ASN A 49 -7.34 -8.14 0.82
C ASN A 49 -6.71 -9.51 0.53
N ARG A 50 -6.93 -10.48 1.41
CA ARG A 50 -6.76 -11.90 1.07
C ARG A 50 -8.01 -12.26 0.29
N GLY A 51 -7.85 -12.35 -1.02
CA GLY A 51 -8.87 -12.86 -1.91
C GLY A 51 -9.30 -14.26 -1.47
N THR A 52 -10.55 -14.37 -1.04
CA THR A 52 -11.39 -15.52 -1.29
C THR A 52 -12.68 -14.99 -1.90
N SER A 53 -12.58 -14.64 -3.18
CA SER A 53 -13.70 -14.85 -4.09
C SER A 53 -14.06 -16.33 -4.01
N GLN A 54 -15.27 -16.64 -3.59
CA GLN A 54 -16.19 -17.54 -4.31
C GLN A 54 -17.54 -17.53 -3.59
N TYR A 55 -18.55 -17.03 -4.30
CA TYR A 55 -19.97 -17.35 -4.24
C TYR A 55 -20.52 -18.01 -2.97
N ASN A 56 -21.45 -17.32 -2.30
CA ASN A 56 -22.83 -17.82 -2.16
C ASN A 56 -23.77 -16.76 -1.58
N ARG A 57 -24.70 -16.30 -2.43
CA ARG A 57 -26.02 -15.83 -2.00
C ARG A 57 -26.84 -17.06 -1.61
N PHE A 58 -27.25 -17.19 -0.36
CA PHE A 58 -28.62 -17.62 -0.06
C PHE A 58 -28.93 -17.39 1.42
N ALA A 59 -30.07 -16.71 1.64
CA ALA A 59 -30.98 -16.72 2.79
C ALA A 59 -30.41 -16.73 4.23
N GLY A 60 -30.95 -15.82 5.04
CA GLY A 60 -30.54 -15.60 6.41
C GLY A 60 -30.71 -16.81 7.33
N ARG A 61 -29.99 -16.74 8.45
CA ARG A 61 -30.45 -17.17 9.77
C ARG A 61 -29.51 -16.61 10.82
N THR A 62 -30.14 -16.01 11.82
CA THR A 62 -29.61 -15.72 13.15
C THR A 62 -28.93 -16.96 13.73
N SER A 63 -27.72 -16.84 14.27
CA SER A 63 -27.28 -17.72 15.34
C SER A 63 -26.07 -17.15 16.07
N THR A 64 -26.21 -17.21 17.38
CA THR A 64 -25.30 -16.93 18.47
C THR A 64 -24.02 -17.77 18.45
N ASP A 65 -23.01 -17.25 19.16
CA ASP A 65 -21.93 -17.96 19.87
C ASP A 65 -21.25 -19.15 19.18
N ALA A 66 -19.97 -18.97 18.84
CA ALA A 66 -18.95 -19.98 19.09
C ALA A 66 -17.53 -19.40 19.00
N LYS A 67 -16.87 -19.34 20.16
CA LYS A 67 -15.41 -19.38 20.28
C LYS A 67 -14.87 -20.62 19.57
N ALA A 68 -14.07 -20.44 18.53
CA ALA A 68 -13.22 -21.50 17.99
C ALA A 68 -11.77 -21.00 17.89
N THR A 69 -11.02 -21.29 18.94
CA THR A 69 -9.56 -21.18 19.00
C THR A 69 -8.96 -22.21 18.05
N VAL A 70 -8.59 -21.80 16.84
CA VAL A 70 -7.74 -22.60 15.95
C VAL A 70 -6.29 -22.18 16.18
N LYS A 71 -5.57 -23.00 16.96
CA LYS A 71 -4.11 -22.96 17.06
C LYS A 71 -3.54 -23.46 15.73
N GLN A 72 -3.09 -22.55 14.87
CA GLN A 72 -2.36 -22.90 13.67
C GLN A 72 -0.87 -22.99 14.02
N SER A 73 -0.38 -24.22 14.14
CA SER A 73 1.04 -24.53 14.31
C SER A 73 1.83 -24.09 13.09
N PHE A 74 2.72 -23.12 13.29
CA PHE A 74 3.75 -22.74 12.35
C PHE A 74 4.88 -23.77 12.43
N VAL A 75 5.15 -24.50 11.35
CA VAL A 75 6.40 -25.24 11.17
C VAL A 75 7.43 -24.29 10.55
N PRO A 76 8.59 -24.04 11.19
CA PRO A 76 9.68 -23.35 10.53
C PRO A 76 10.43 -24.33 9.61
N SER A 77 10.43 -24.06 8.30
CA SER A 77 11.30 -24.75 7.34
C SER A 77 12.76 -24.46 7.68
N THR A 78 13.45 -25.46 8.22
CA THR A 78 14.89 -25.47 8.43
C THR A 78 15.61 -25.63 7.10
N SER A 79 16.38 -24.62 6.70
CA SER A 79 17.31 -24.72 5.56
C SER A 79 18.43 -25.70 5.89
N SER A 80 18.50 -26.82 5.17
CA SER A 80 19.68 -27.68 5.15
C SER A 80 20.74 -27.07 4.24
N LYS A 81 21.68 -26.35 4.86
CA LYS A 81 22.99 -26.04 4.26
C LYS A 81 23.76 -27.35 4.13
N THR A 82 24.16 -27.68 2.92
CA THR A 82 25.11 -28.76 2.60
C THR A 82 26.50 -28.39 3.12
N PRO A 83 27.15 -29.23 3.94
CA PRO A 83 28.57 -29.05 4.26
C PRO A 83 29.44 -29.70 3.18
N ASN A 84 30.38 -28.93 2.65
CA ASN A 84 31.50 -29.42 1.84
C ASN A 84 32.38 -30.36 2.68
N PRO A 85 32.84 -31.51 2.15
CA PRO A 85 33.85 -32.30 2.82
C PRO A 85 35.26 -31.66 2.64
N PRO A 86 36.15 -31.81 3.65
CA PRO A 86 37.48 -31.21 3.65
C PRO A 86 38.47 -31.96 2.75
N SER A 87 39.39 -31.18 2.17
CA SER A 87 40.62 -31.67 1.55
C SER A 87 41.52 -32.29 2.63
N THR A 88 41.79 -33.59 2.52
CA THR A 88 42.87 -34.27 3.25
C THR A 88 43.98 -34.63 2.28
N GLY A 89 45.13 -33.97 2.46
CA GLY A 89 46.40 -34.42 1.93
C GLY A 89 46.99 -35.60 2.72
N SER A 90 48.24 -35.93 2.40
CA SER A 90 49.06 -37.06 2.89
C SER A 90 48.79 -38.36 2.10
N SER A 91 49.76 -39.11 1.57
CA SER A 91 51.20 -39.17 1.81
C SER A 91 51.84 -40.00 0.70
N SER A 92 53.07 -39.67 0.31
CA SER A 92 53.94 -40.56 -0.47
C SER A 92 54.25 -41.85 0.30
N PRO A 93 54.50 -42.96 -0.41
CA PRO A 93 55.81 -43.58 -0.27
C PRO A 93 56.46 -43.87 -1.63
N SER A 94 57.77 -43.63 -1.69
CA SER A 94 58.65 -44.18 -2.71
C SER A 94 58.59 -45.70 -2.66
N GLN A 95 58.26 -46.36 -3.76
CA GLN A 95 58.76 -47.69 -4.08
C GLN A 95 59.04 -47.82 -5.58
N SER A 96 60.34 -47.89 -5.86
CA SER A 96 60.95 -48.34 -7.09
C SER A 96 60.71 -49.84 -7.29
N VAL A 97 59.94 -50.23 -8.30
CA VAL A 97 60.04 -51.55 -8.92
C VAL A 97 59.66 -51.48 -10.41
N SER A 98 60.66 -51.79 -11.24
CA SER A 98 60.57 -52.61 -12.45
C SER A 98 59.41 -52.34 -13.42
N SER A 99 59.74 -51.62 -14.49
CA SER A 99 58.98 -51.56 -15.75
C SER A 99 58.66 -52.95 -16.33
N PRO A 100 57.39 -53.34 -16.46
CA PRO A 100 56.99 -54.30 -17.48
C PRO A 100 56.76 -53.53 -18.78
N THR A 101 57.44 -53.99 -19.83
CA THR A 101 57.22 -53.64 -21.24
C THR A 101 55.71 -53.52 -21.53
N PRO A 102 55.23 -52.45 -22.18
CA PRO A 102 53.83 -52.40 -22.60
C PRO A 102 53.56 -53.56 -23.57
N PRO A 103 52.46 -54.32 -23.42
CA PRO A 103 52.09 -55.33 -24.39
C PRO A 103 51.87 -54.65 -25.76
N PRO A 104 52.15 -55.36 -26.88
CA PRO A 104 51.95 -54.81 -28.21
C PRO A 104 50.52 -54.31 -28.33
N THR A 105 50.38 -53.07 -28.79
CA THR A 105 49.11 -52.43 -29.10
C THR A 105 48.32 -53.32 -30.03
N SER A 106 47.35 -54.05 -29.49
CA SER A 106 46.30 -54.69 -30.28
C SER A 106 45.62 -53.58 -31.07
N ALA A 107 45.90 -53.53 -32.37
CA ALA A 107 45.21 -52.63 -33.28
C ALA A 107 43.72 -52.93 -33.16
N THR A 108 42.97 -52.00 -32.55
CA THR A 108 41.51 -52.07 -32.53
C THR A 108 41.02 -52.21 -33.97
N PRO A 109 40.12 -53.17 -34.25
CA PRO A 109 39.64 -53.40 -35.60
C PRO A 109 39.00 -52.09 -36.13
N PRO A 110 39.18 -51.75 -37.42
CA PRO A 110 38.73 -50.48 -37.99
C PRO A 110 37.23 -50.18 -37.75
N VAL A 111 36.42 -51.22 -37.56
CA VAL A 111 34.98 -51.15 -37.25
C VAL A 111 34.67 -50.56 -35.87
N GLU A 112 35.52 -50.77 -34.85
CA GLU A 112 35.30 -50.20 -33.51
C GLU A 112 35.60 -48.70 -33.47
N ARG A 113 36.61 -48.23 -34.23
CA ARG A 113 36.92 -46.81 -34.36
C ARG A 113 35.82 -46.01 -35.08
N GLU A 114 35.12 -46.65 -36.02
CA GLU A 114 34.01 -46.02 -36.74
C GLU A 114 32.79 -45.85 -35.83
N ARG A 115 32.47 -46.86 -35.00
CA ARG A 115 31.41 -46.78 -33.97
C ARG A 115 31.70 -45.73 -32.90
N GLU A 116 32.95 -45.63 -32.44
CA GLU A 116 33.35 -44.60 -31.46
C GLU A 116 33.21 -43.18 -32.03
N ARG A 117 33.52 -43.00 -33.32
CA ARG A 117 33.35 -41.72 -34.01
C ARG A 117 31.87 -41.34 -34.17
N GLU A 118 31.01 -42.30 -34.51
CA GLU A 118 29.56 -42.09 -34.62
C GLU A 118 28.92 -41.76 -33.25
N GLU A 119 29.34 -42.44 -32.19
CA GLU A 119 28.86 -42.16 -30.83
C GLU A 119 29.30 -40.76 -30.36
N ARG A 120 30.53 -40.35 -30.67
CA ARG A 120 31.03 -39.01 -30.36
C ARG A 120 30.27 -37.92 -31.12
N GLU A 121 30.00 -38.12 -32.41
CA GLU A 121 29.21 -37.17 -33.21
C GLU A 121 27.77 -37.07 -32.70
N LYS A 122 27.17 -38.20 -32.28
CA LYS A 122 25.83 -38.20 -31.67
C LYS A 122 25.78 -37.42 -30.35
N ARG A 123 26.78 -37.60 -29.48
CA ARG A 123 26.89 -36.84 -28.21
C ARG A 123 27.09 -35.35 -28.46
N GLU A 124 27.91 -34.97 -29.45
CA GLU A 124 28.14 -33.57 -29.80
C GLU A 124 26.87 -32.89 -30.35
N ARG A 125 26.08 -33.60 -31.17
CA ARG A 125 24.77 -33.11 -31.63
C ARG A 125 23.78 -32.95 -30.47
N GLU A 126 23.72 -33.91 -29.54
CA GLU A 126 22.83 -33.85 -28.37
C GLU A 126 23.24 -32.72 -27.40
N GLU A 127 24.54 -32.48 -27.21
CA GLU A 127 25.04 -31.36 -26.41
C GLU A 127 24.68 -30.01 -27.04
N LYS A 128 24.86 -29.86 -28.36
CA LYS A 128 24.50 -28.66 -29.10
C LYS A 128 22.99 -28.37 -29.05
N GLU A 129 22.15 -29.39 -29.20
CA GLU A 129 20.69 -29.26 -29.08
C GLU A 129 20.29 -28.84 -27.66
N ARG A 130 20.96 -29.38 -26.65
CA ARG A 130 20.73 -29.02 -25.24
C ARG A 130 21.15 -27.58 -24.95
N GLU A 131 22.25 -27.10 -25.53
CA GLU A 131 22.67 -25.70 -25.41
C GLU A 131 21.68 -24.76 -26.10
N GLU A 132 21.27 -25.07 -27.33
CA GLU A 132 20.29 -24.26 -28.07
C GLU A 132 18.96 -24.16 -27.30
N ARG A 133 18.50 -25.28 -26.71
CA ARG A 133 17.28 -25.29 -25.90
C ARG A 133 17.41 -24.41 -24.65
N LYS A 134 18.56 -24.46 -23.97
CA LYS A 134 18.82 -23.59 -22.80
C LYS A 134 18.89 -22.12 -23.17
N GLU A 135 19.46 -21.79 -24.33
CA GLU A 135 19.54 -20.42 -24.82
C GLU A 135 18.15 -19.87 -25.16
N ARG A 136 17.32 -20.65 -25.86
CA ARG A 136 15.92 -20.30 -26.13
C ARG A 136 15.11 -20.10 -24.85
N GLU A 137 15.25 -21.00 -23.87
CA GLU A 137 14.56 -20.88 -22.57
C GLU A 137 15.00 -19.61 -21.82
N ARG A 138 16.29 -19.27 -21.86
CA ARG A 138 16.81 -18.04 -21.24
C ARG A 138 16.25 -16.80 -21.92
N GLN A 139 16.20 -16.78 -23.25
CA GLN A 139 15.67 -15.66 -24.02
C GLN A 139 14.17 -15.47 -23.78
N GLU A 140 13.40 -16.56 -23.71
CA GLU A 140 11.97 -16.50 -23.41
C GLU A 140 11.73 -15.94 -22.00
N ARG A 141 12.51 -16.38 -21.02
CA ARG A 141 12.43 -15.90 -19.64
C ARG A 141 12.81 -14.43 -19.50
N GLU A 142 13.76 -13.93 -20.29
CA GLU A 142 14.09 -12.50 -20.33
C GLU A 142 12.95 -11.67 -20.91
N ARG A 143 12.37 -12.12 -22.04
CA ARG A 143 11.21 -11.44 -22.65
C ARG A 143 10.00 -11.40 -21.72
N GLU A 144 9.74 -12.49 -20.99
CA GLU A 144 8.66 -12.54 -20.00
C GLU A 144 8.89 -11.55 -18.86
N LYS A 145 10.13 -11.46 -18.35
CA LYS A 145 10.50 -10.48 -17.31
C LYS A 145 10.30 -9.06 -17.80
N GLU A 146 10.80 -8.73 -18.99
CA GLU A 146 10.66 -7.40 -19.58
C GLU A 146 9.19 -7.02 -19.76
N ARG A 147 8.37 -7.94 -20.28
CA ARG A 147 6.93 -7.70 -20.44
C ARG A 147 6.25 -7.44 -19.09
N ARG A 148 6.59 -8.22 -18.07
CA ARG A 148 6.04 -8.07 -16.72
C ARG A 148 6.49 -6.77 -16.05
N GLU A 149 7.70 -6.31 -16.34
CA GLU A 149 8.22 -5.04 -15.84
C GLU A 149 7.49 -3.86 -16.49
N ARG A 150 7.33 -3.86 -17.82
CA ARG A 150 6.54 -2.86 -18.54
C ARG A 150 5.09 -2.80 -18.05
N GLU A 151 4.45 -3.95 -17.85
CA GLU A 151 3.06 -4.00 -17.32
C GLU A 151 2.96 -3.39 -15.91
N ARG A 152 3.98 -3.58 -15.07
CA ARG A 152 4.02 -2.96 -13.73
C ARG A 152 4.19 -1.45 -13.83
N GLU A 153 5.09 -0.99 -14.69
CA GLU A 153 5.35 0.44 -14.90
C GLU A 153 4.10 1.15 -15.45
N GLU A 154 3.41 0.56 -16.44
CA GLU A 154 2.16 1.11 -16.97
C GLU A 154 1.07 1.20 -15.89
N LYS A 155 0.92 0.15 -15.07
CA LYS A 155 -0.04 0.13 -13.97
C LYS A 155 0.30 1.13 -12.86
N GLU A 156 1.58 1.38 -12.60
CA GLU A 156 2.01 2.39 -11.65
C GLU A 156 1.73 3.80 -12.17
N LYS A 157 2.00 4.04 -13.45
CA LYS A 157 1.70 5.30 -14.13
C LYS A 157 0.20 5.59 -14.20
N GLU A 158 -0.62 4.57 -14.43
CA GLU A 158 -2.08 4.69 -14.42
C GLU A 158 -2.59 5.08 -13.03
N LYS A 159 -2.12 4.40 -11.97
CA LYS A 159 -2.47 4.73 -10.59
C LYS A 159 -2.05 6.16 -10.21
N LEU A 160 -0.88 6.60 -10.65
CA LEU A 160 -0.40 7.94 -10.37
C LEU A 160 -1.31 9.00 -11.01
N ARG A 161 -1.75 8.77 -12.26
CA ARG A 161 -2.70 9.64 -12.95
C ARG A 161 -4.06 9.66 -12.27
N GLU A 162 -4.58 8.50 -11.86
CA GLU A 162 -5.85 8.41 -11.14
C GLU A 162 -5.79 9.13 -9.78
N GLU A 163 -4.66 9.00 -9.05
CA GLU A 163 -4.45 9.70 -7.80
C GLU A 163 -4.36 11.22 -7.98
N GLU A 164 -3.69 11.68 -9.05
CA GLU A 164 -3.59 13.09 -9.40
C GLU A 164 -4.96 13.67 -9.75
N GLU A 165 -5.74 13.01 -10.61
CA GLU A 165 -7.10 13.44 -10.98
C GLU A 165 -8.01 13.51 -9.74
N ARG A 166 -7.94 12.49 -8.86
CA ARG A 166 -8.70 12.48 -7.60
C ARG A 166 -8.29 13.62 -6.68
N ARG A 167 -6.99 13.96 -6.64
CA ARG A 167 -6.48 15.07 -5.83
C ARG A 167 -6.94 16.42 -6.39
N GLU A 168 -6.96 16.57 -7.71
CA GLU A 168 -7.43 17.78 -8.38
C GLU A 168 -8.93 17.98 -8.17
N LYS A 169 -9.74 16.94 -8.37
CA LYS A 169 -11.19 16.98 -8.12
C LYS A 169 -11.51 17.36 -6.67
N ARG A 170 -10.76 16.81 -5.70
CA ARG A 170 -10.90 17.16 -4.28
C ARG A 170 -10.49 18.59 -3.98
N ARG A 171 -9.52 19.15 -4.71
CA ARG A 171 -9.12 20.55 -4.58
C ARG A 171 -10.21 21.47 -5.12
N GLN A 172 -10.76 21.15 -6.29
CA GLN A 172 -11.86 21.90 -6.89
C GLN A 172 -13.13 21.87 -6.04
N GLU A 173 -13.47 20.72 -5.44
CA GLU A 173 -14.62 20.60 -4.53
C GLU A 173 -14.47 21.50 -3.29
N ARG A 174 -13.28 21.49 -2.68
CA ARG A 174 -12.97 22.36 -1.53
C ARG A 174 -13.01 23.85 -1.87
N GLU A 175 -12.60 24.20 -3.08
CA GLU A 175 -12.64 25.58 -3.57
C GLU A 175 -14.08 26.05 -3.74
N ARG A 176 -14.93 25.24 -4.37
CA ARG A 176 -16.37 25.50 -4.49
C ARG A 176 -17.06 25.60 -3.13
N GLU A 177 -16.75 24.71 -2.20
CA GLU A 177 -17.29 24.75 -0.84
C GLU A 177 -16.89 26.06 -0.11
N ARG A 178 -15.64 26.50 -0.30
CA ARG A 178 -15.15 27.75 0.29
C ARG A 178 -15.86 28.97 -0.30
N GLU A 179 -16.02 29.01 -1.62
CA GLU A 179 -16.72 30.08 -2.33
C GLU A 179 -18.20 30.14 -1.93
N GLU A 180 -18.87 28.99 -1.82
CA GLU A 180 -20.27 28.91 -1.37
C GLU A 180 -20.42 29.41 0.07
N ARG A 181 -19.48 29.03 0.95
CA ARG A 181 -19.47 29.50 2.35
C ARG A 181 -19.25 31.00 2.45
N GLU A 182 -18.32 31.54 1.67
CA GLU A 182 -18.07 32.98 1.62
C GLU A 182 -19.28 33.76 1.09
N ARG A 183 -19.94 33.23 0.05
CA ARG A 183 -21.18 33.82 -0.48
C ARG A 183 -22.31 33.84 0.56
N LYS A 184 -22.53 32.74 1.27
CA LYS A 184 -23.53 32.66 2.35
C LYS A 184 -23.21 33.60 3.51
N GLU A 185 -21.93 33.73 3.86
CA GLU A 185 -21.49 34.64 4.92
C GLU A 185 -21.71 36.10 4.52
N LYS A 186 -21.37 36.47 3.28
CA LYS A 186 -21.63 37.80 2.73
C LYS A 186 -23.12 38.13 2.69
N GLU A 187 -23.94 37.20 2.23
CA GLU A 187 -25.41 37.36 2.21
C GLU A 187 -25.99 37.53 3.62
N ARG A 188 -25.51 36.74 4.59
CA ARG A 188 -25.92 36.88 6.00
C ARG A 188 -25.54 38.24 6.57
N LYS A 189 -24.33 38.71 6.27
CA LYS A 189 -23.84 40.02 6.72
C LYS A 189 -24.65 41.16 6.13
N GLU A 190 -24.93 41.11 4.82
CA GLU A 190 -25.76 42.11 4.14
C GLU A 190 -27.19 42.14 4.70
N ARG A 191 -27.77 40.98 5.01
CA ARG A 191 -29.09 40.89 5.64
C ARG A 191 -29.10 41.50 7.04
N GLN A 192 -28.08 41.24 7.85
CA GLN A 192 -27.94 41.84 9.18
C GLN A 192 -27.76 43.36 9.13
N GLU A 193 -27.02 43.86 8.14
CA GLU A 193 -26.81 45.29 7.94
C GLU A 193 -28.12 45.99 7.54
N LYS A 194 -28.86 45.43 6.58
CA LYS A 194 -30.19 45.93 6.20
C LYS A 194 -31.18 45.91 7.37
N GLU A 195 -31.19 44.85 8.16
CA GLU A 195 -32.06 44.75 9.35
C GLU A 195 -31.71 45.81 10.40
N ARG A 196 -30.41 46.10 10.58
CA ARG A 196 -29.96 47.15 11.50
C ARG A 196 -30.34 48.54 11.00
N GLU A 197 -30.16 48.81 9.72
CA GLU A 197 -30.54 50.09 9.10
C GLU A 197 -32.06 50.32 9.17
N GLU A 198 -32.86 49.28 8.90
CA GLU A 198 -34.33 49.37 9.02
C GLU A 198 -34.76 49.64 10.48
N ARG A 199 -34.10 48.99 11.45
CA ARG A 199 -34.39 49.22 12.87
C ARG A 199 -34.03 50.64 13.31
N GLU A 200 -32.87 51.15 12.89
CA GLU A 200 -32.43 52.51 13.18
C GLU A 200 -33.36 53.56 12.56
N ARG A 201 -33.83 53.31 11.32
CA ARG A 201 -34.82 54.18 10.66
C ARG A 201 -36.15 54.21 11.40
N LYS A 202 -36.66 53.06 11.86
CA LYS A 202 -37.89 52.98 12.65
C LYS A 202 -37.75 53.70 14.00
N GLU A 203 -36.61 53.56 14.65
CA GLU A 203 -36.32 54.22 15.93
C GLU A 203 -36.23 55.75 15.77
N GLN A 204 -35.63 56.24 14.69
CA GLN A 204 -35.63 57.67 14.35
C GLN A 204 -37.04 58.21 14.09
N GLU A 205 -37.86 57.50 13.30
CA GLU A 205 -39.23 57.90 12.99
C GLU A 205 -40.11 57.92 14.26
N GLU A 206 -39.95 56.95 15.16
CA GLU A 206 -40.64 56.92 16.44
C GLU A 206 -40.23 58.10 17.34
N ARG A 207 -38.92 58.41 17.39
CA ARG A 207 -38.40 59.54 18.16
C ARG A 207 -38.91 60.88 17.64
N GLU A 208 -38.93 61.09 16.32
CA GLU A 208 -39.50 62.29 15.71
C GLU A 208 -41.00 62.41 16.00
N ARG A 209 -41.73 61.30 15.98
CA ARG A 209 -43.17 61.28 16.31
C ARG A 209 -43.42 61.66 17.77
N GLN A 210 -42.63 61.12 18.70
CA GLN A 210 -42.72 61.47 20.12
C GLN A 210 -42.37 62.95 20.37
N GLU A 211 -41.33 63.47 19.71
CA GLU A 211 -40.94 64.88 19.83
C GLU A 211 -42.03 65.82 19.30
N LYS A 212 -42.64 65.47 18.16
CA LYS A 212 -43.76 66.22 17.61
C LYS A 212 -44.99 66.22 18.52
N GLU A 213 -45.31 65.08 19.13
CA GLU A 213 -46.42 64.95 20.08
C GLU A 213 -46.16 65.75 21.37
N GLN A 214 -44.93 65.74 21.90
CA GLN A 214 -44.55 66.59 23.04
C GLN A 214 -44.70 68.06 22.71
N ARG A 215 -44.24 68.50 21.54
CA ARG A 215 -44.35 69.90 21.11
C ARG A 215 -45.79 70.35 20.95
N GLU A 216 -46.67 69.52 20.37
CA GLU A 216 -48.11 69.83 20.27
C GLU A 216 -48.76 69.92 21.67
N ARG A 217 -48.36 69.06 22.60
CA ARG A 217 -48.86 69.11 23.98
C ARG A 217 -48.45 70.37 24.71
N GLU A 218 -47.19 70.79 24.58
CA GLU A 218 -46.69 72.05 25.16
C GLU A 218 -47.38 73.28 24.56
N GLU A 219 -47.72 73.27 23.26
CA GLU A 219 -48.49 74.36 22.63
C GLU A 219 -49.94 74.41 23.12
N ARG A 220 -50.57 73.28 23.46
CA ARG A 220 -51.94 73.25 24.00
C ARG A 220 -52.04 73.72 25.46
N GLU A 221 -50.96 73.64 26.23
CA GLU A 221 -50.94 74.04 27.64
C GLU A 221 -50.58 75.53 27.85
N LYS A 222 -50.15 76.24 26.81
CA LYS A 222 -49.88 77.69 26.81
C LYS A 222 -51.08 78.51 26.34
#